data_AF-A0A7X4HB57-F1
#
_entry.id   AF-A0A7X4HB57-F1
#
_cell.length_a   1.000
_cell.length_b   1.000
_cell.length_c   1.000
_cell.angle_alpha   90.00
_cell.angle_beta   90.00
_cell.angle_gamma   90.00
#
_symmetry.space_group_name_H-M   'P 1'
#
loop_
_entity.id
_entity.type
_entity.pdbx_description
1 polymer ?
#
loop_
_entity_poly.entity_id
_entity_poly.type
_entity_poly.pdbx_seq_one_letter_code
_entity_poly.pdbx_strand_id
1 'polypeptide(L)'
;MKLKKMSWRLVLMICLSPVAHVLAEECKPIEFFDGDLARAIRGPGSYCLQTDIKRKPAFDIHAGSLKSAAGESLLSMTFREPGVGGAGRVDLDLLGHRISSTAPNMLGVRSTRMVRNAHVHNGSIELVGGTSVGVSLLYAGTQGMPSSLDPAQPQYEDVPAPPSGSWGNTGNVVERLSIRAGGRGVVLGGDNNVVRDSTIEVDGPVAIFAYGKGTVIENNTIIVHGRGTGNYDAVIKLRDARGAIVRNNRIIHKGFGSAGTAINLLDSAEVRVENNILEGIENVVRRVGASSVNERGTERR
;
A
#
# COMPACT_ATOMS: atom_id res chain seq x y z
N MET A 1 -32.65 -20.00 -79.69
CA MET A 1 -32.47 -19.92 -78.22
C MET A 1 -31.12 -20.52 -77.83
N LYS A 2 -30.15 -19.69 -77.47
CA LYS A 2 -28.87 -20.11 -76.85
C LYS A 2 -28.62 -19.15 -75.67
N LEU A 3 -28.82 -19.63 -74.44
CA LEU A 3 -28.45 -18.89 -73.22
C LEU A 3 -26.94 -19.01 -72.99
N LYS A 4 -26.24 -17.87 -73.02
CA LYS A 4 -24.85 -17.75 -72.58
C LYS A 4 -24.81 -17.59 -71.05
N LYS A 5 -24.08 -18.48 -70.38
CA LYS A 5 -23.76 -18.41 -68.94
C LYS A 5 -22.82 -17.22 -68.70
N MET A 6 -23.20 -16.31 -67.81
CA MET A 6 -22.37 -15.21 -67.32
C MET A 6 -21.78 -15.62 -65.97
N SER A 7 -20.46 -15.72 -65.89
CA SER A 7 -19.70 -16.04 -64.68
C SER A 7 -19.50 -14.77 -63.84
N TRP A 8 -19.99 -14.78 -62.61
CA TRP A 8 -19.68 -13.76 -61.60
C TRP A 8 -18.44 -14.20 -60.82
N ARG A 9 -17.35 -13.44 -60.92
CA ARG A 9 -16.21 -13.52 -59.99
C ARG A 9 -16.43 -12.48 -58.88
N LEU A 10 -16.71 -12.97 -57.68
CA LEU A 10 -16.75 -12.19 -56.45
C LEU A 10 -15.30 -11.87 -56.04
N VAL A 11 -14.91 -10.59 -56.09
CA VAL A 11 -13.63 -10.11 -55.55
C VAL A 11 -13.86 -9.69 -54.11
N LEU A 12 -13.34 -10.48 -53.16
CA LEU A 12 -13.38 -10.18 -51.73
C LEU A 12 -12.21 -9.24 -51.39
N MET A 13 -12.50 -7.96 -51.23
CA MET A 13 -11.52 -6.94 -50.85
C MET A 13 -11.46 -6.88 -49.32
N ILE A 14 -10.43 -7.51 -48.72
CA ILE A 14 -10.20 -7.51 -47.28
C ILE A 14 -9.56 -6.18 -46.89
N CYS A 15 -10.32 -5.30 -46.25
CA CYS A 15 -9.80 -4.11 -45.58
C CYS A 15 -9.03 -4.54 -44.32
N LEU A 16 -7.70 -4.62 -44.41
CA LEU A 16 -6.81 -4.72 -43.25
C LEU A 16 -6.72 -3.33 -42.60
N SER A 17 -7.50 -3.11 -41.54
CA SER A 17 -7.33 -1.93 -40.69
C SER A 17 -5.97 -2.00 -39.99
N PRO A 18 -5.15 -0.94 -40.01
CA PRO A 18 -3.93 -0.89 -39.24
C PRO A 18 -4.30 -0.84 -37.76
N VAL A 19 -4.10 -1.96 -37.06
CA VAL A 19 -4.12 -1.98 -35.60
C VAL A 19 -2.92 -1.17 -35.13
N ALA A 20 -3.17 0.08 -34.72
CA ALA A 20 -2.16 0.88 -34.03
C ALA A 20 -1.78 0.11 -32.76
N HIS A 21 -0.62 -0.55 -32.80
CA HIS A 21 -0.02 -1.14 -31.62
C HIS A 21 0.43 0.04 -30.78
N VAL A 22 -0.37 0.42 -29.79
CA VAL A 22 0.10 1.19 -28.65
C VAL A 22 1.27 0.38 -28.10
N LEU A 23 2.49 0.83 -28.34
CA LEU A 23 3.67 0.24 -27.73
C LEU A 23 3.47 0.41 -26.23
N ALA A 24 3.09 -0.69 -25.57
CA ALA A 24 3.07 -0.76 -24.12
C ALA A 24 4.43 -0.25 -23.66
N GLU A 25 4.43 0.82 -22.87
CA GLU A 25 5.65 1.39 -22.33
C GLU A 25 6.39 0.25 -21.63
N GLU A 26 7.51 -0.17 -22.22
CA GLU A 26 8.19 -1.39 -21.80
C GLU A 26 8.56 -1.27 -20.33
N CYS A 27 7.95 -2.13 -19.54
CA CYS A 27 8.15 -2.16 -18.12
C CYS A 27 9.59 -2.59 -17.81
N LYS A 28 10.33 -1.78 -17.05
CA LYS A 28 11.74 -2.03 -16.75
C LYS A 28 11.85 -3.12 -15.68
N PRO A 29 12.54 -4.24 -15.94
CA PRO A 29 12.75 -5.27 -14.93
C PRO A 29 13.45 -4.68 -13.70
N ILE A 30 12.98 -5.04 -12.50
CA ILE A 30 13.72 -4.76 -11.26
C ILE A 30 15.01 -5.59 -11.29
N GLU A 31 16.15 -4.90 -11.22
CA GLU A 31 17.45 -5.55 -11.12
C GLU A 31 17.65 -6.19 -9.74
N PHE A 32 18.45 -7.24 -9.68
CA PHE A 32 18.82 -7.93 -8.44
C PHE A 32 20.34 -7.78 -8.19
N PHE A 33 20.77 -7.91 -6.94
CA PHE A 33 22.17 -8.20 -6.62
C PHE A 33 22.46 -9.69 -6.88
N ASP A 34 23.72 -10.14 -6.77
CA ASP A 34 24.02 -11.58 -6.81
C ASP A 34 23.26 -12.29 -5.66
N GLY A 35 22.09 -12.85 -5.96
CA GLY A 35 21.15 -13.47 -5.01
C GLY A 35 19.75 -12.86 -5.04
N ASP A 36 18.98 -13.09 -3.97
CA ASP A 36 17.54 -12.77 -3.90
C ASP A 36 17.23 -11.33 -3.41
N LEU A 37 18.21 -10.41 -3.45
CA LEU A 37 18.03 -9.03 -2.99
C LEU A 37 17.80 -8.09 -4.18
N ALA A 38 16.63 -7.45 -4.23
CA ALA A 38 16.34 -6.47 -5.27
C ALA A 38 17.17 -5.19 -5.10
N ARG A 39 17.63 -4.63 -6.22
CA ARG A 39 18.21 -3.30 -6.27
C ARG A 39 17.12 -2.25 -6.04
N ALA A 40 17.52 -1.16 -5.39
CA ALA A 40 16.61 -0.05 -5.15
C ALA A 40 16.19 0.63 -6.46
N ILE A 41 14.91 1.01 -6.55
CA ILE A 41 14.38 1.90 -7.58
C ILE A 41 14.90 3.31 -7.29
N ARG A 42 15.71 3.86 -8.21
CA ARG A 42 16.43 5.13 -7.98
C ARG A 42 15.86 6.34 -8.71
N GLY A 43 14.89 6.13 -9.59
CA GLY A 43 14.32 7.18 -10.43
C GLY A 43 12.89 6.85 -10.85
N PRO A 44 12.20 7.82 -11.47
CA PRO A 44 10.86 7.61 -11.98
C PRO A 44 10.84 6.66 -13.18
N GLY A 45 9.67 6.08 -13.42
CA GLY A 45 9.43 5.15 -14.51
C GLY A 45 8.53 3.99 -14.11
N SER A 46 8.28 3.12 -15.08
CA SER A 46 7.51 1.89 -14.91
C SER A 46 8.46 0.71 -14.72
N TYR A 47 8.25 -0.05 -13.66
CA TYR A 47 9.08 -1.13 -13.19
C TYR A 47 8.25 -2.38 -12.94
N CYS A 48 8.83 -3.55 -13.22
CA CYS A 48 8.16 -4.83 -13.00
C CYS A 48 9.05 -5.81 -12.30
N LEU A 49 8.40 -6.57 -11.43
CA LEU A 49 8.97 -7.77 -10.90
C LEU A 49 8.80 -8.89 -11.92
N GLN A 50 9.89 -9.57 -12.29
CA GLN A 50 9.89 -10.72 -13.22
C GLN A 50 10.08 -12.07 -12.51
N THR A 51 10.48 -12.02 -11.24
CA THR A 51 10.75 -13.19 -10.40
C THR A 51 10.42 -12.86 -8.97
N ASP A 52 10.03 -13.87 -8.19
CA ASP A 52 9.74 -13.67 -6.77
C ASP A 52 10.99 -13.18 -6.01
N ILE A 53 10.77 -12.29 -5.02
CA ILE A 53 11.80 -11.89 -4.05
C ILE A 53 11.62 -12.73 -2.79
N LYS A 54 12.68 -13.37 -2.32
CA LYS A 54 12.65 -14.19 -1.10
C LYS A 54 13.84 -13.92 -0.21
N ARG A 55 13.59 -13.54 1.05
CA ARG A 55 14.65 -13.38 2.05
C ARG A 55 14.50 -14.33 3.22
N LYS A 56 15.55 -15.08 3.52
CA LYS A 56 15.67 -15.96 4.69
C LYS A 56 16.59 -15.32 5.74
N PRO A 57 16.49 -15.72 7.02
CA PRO A 57 17.52 -15.39 8.01
C PRO A 57 18.91 -15.82 7.53
N ALA A 58 19.93 -15.03 7.82
CA ALA A 58 21.33 -15.36 7.52
C ALA A 58 22.07 -15.75 8.81
N PHE A 59 22.93 -16.75 8.75
CA PHE A 59 23.76 -17.12 9.91
C PHE A 59 24.95 -16.16 10.01
N ASP A 60 25.07 -15.48 11.15
CA ASP A 60 26.20 -14.62 11.48
C ASP A 60 27.20 -15.43 12.31
N ILE A 61 28.36 -15.71 11.71
CA ILE A 61 29.43 -16.49 12.34
C ILE A 61 30.04 -15.80 13.56
N HIS A 62 30.05 -14.46 13.59
CA HIS A 62 30.62 -13.70 14.71
C HIS A 62 29.66 -13.69 15.90
N ALA A 63 28.36 -13.68 15.62
CA ALA A 63 27.33 -13.75 16.65
C ALA A 63 26.88 -15.19 16.99
N GLY A 64 27.38 -16.21 16.28
CA GLY A 64 27.00 -17.62 16.45
C GLY A 64 25.49 -17.85 16.36
N SER A 65 24.75 -17.03 15.60
CA SER A 65 23.29 -17.02 15.59
C SER A 65 22.71 -16.60 14.24
N LEU A 66 21.45 -16.99 13.98
CA LEU A 66 20.70 -16.47 12.85
C LEU A 66 20.34 -15.01 13.10
N LYS A 67 20.78 -14.12 12.22
CA LYS A 67 20.39 -12.72 12.20
C LYS A 67 19.30 -12.47 11.18
N SER A 68 18.31 -11.70 11.60
CA SER A 68 17.43 -11.00 10.66
C SER A 68 17.98 -9.60 10.42
N ALA A 69 17.77 -9.09 9.22
CA ALA A 69 18.02 -7.70 8.91
C ALA A 69 16.77 -6.87 9.23
N ALA A 70 16.29 -6.99 10.48
CA ALA A 70 15.06 -6.33 10.92
C ALA A 70 15.08 -4.83 10.57
N GLY A 71 13.98 -4.32 10.02
CA GLY A 71 13.84 -2.95 9.53
C GLY A 71 14.35 -2.72 8.10
N GLU A 72 15.03 -3.68 7.48
CA GLU A 72 15.37 -3.60 6.05
C GLU A 72 14.15 -3.91 5.17
N SER A 73 14.11 -3.27 4.00
CA SER A 73 13.10 -3.56 2.98
C SER A 73 13.58 -4.56 1.94
N LEU A 74 12.68 -5.41 1.46
CA LEU A 74 12.95 -6.32 0.34
C LEU A 74 13.02 -5.59 -1.00
N LEU A 75 12.26 -4.51 -1.15
CA LEU A 75 12.34 -3.60 -2.29
C LEU A 75 12.27 -2.14 -1.80
N SER A 76 13.31 -1.38 -2.12
CA SER A 76 13.39 0.04 -1.75
C SER A 76 13.14 0.97 -2.94
N MET A 77 12.46 2.07 -2.68
CA MET A 77 12.44 3.25 -3.56
C MET A 77 13.31 4.33 -2.91
N THR A 78 14.40 4.71 -3.58
CA THR A 78 15.41 5.65 -3.08
C THR A 78 15.61 6.76 -4.10
N PHE A 79 14.72 7.74 -4.13
CA PHE A 79 14.89 8.92 -4.98
C PHE A 79 15.95 9.83 -4.37
N ARG A 80 17.04 10.02 -5.11
CA ARG A 80 18.14 10.91 -4.73
C ARG A 80 18.11 12.12 -5.66
N GLU A 81 17.05 12.90 -5.64
CA GLU A 81 17.08 14.23 -6.24
C GLU A 81 17.25 15.29 -5.15
N PRO A 82 18.45 15.89 -5.03
CA PRO A 82 18.64 17.10 -4.24
C PRO A 82 18.09 18.28 -5.05
N GLY A 83 17.09 18.98 -4.52
CA GLY A 83 16.89 20.39 -4.85
C GLY A 83 15.48 20.86 -5.20
N VAL A 84 14.68 20.12 -5.94
CA VAL A 84 13.32 20.56 -6.31
C VAL A 84 12.46 19.32 -6.54
N GLY A 85 11.22 19.33 -6.04
CA GLY A 85 10.34 18.15 -6.00
C GLY A 85 10.20 17.44 -7.35
N GLY A 86 10.99 16.39 -7.54
CA GLY A 86 10.90 15.48 -8.68
C GLY A 86 9.49 14.92 -8.77
N ALA A 87 8.70 15.47 -9.70
CA ALA A 87 7.32 15.12 -10.02
C ALA A 87 7.21 13.78 -10.77
N GLY A 88 8.18 12.90 -10.58
CA GLY A 88 8.29 11.65 -11.32
C GLY A 88 7.36 10.59 -10.75
N ARG A 89 6.51 10.02 -11.60
CA ARG A 89 5.69 8.85 -11.27
C ARG A 89 6.56 7.60 -11.19
N VAL A 90 6.25 6.74 -10.23
CA VAL A 90 6.85 5.40 -10.13
C VAL A 90 5.72 4.41 -10.21
N ASP A 91 5.72 3.58 -11.25
CA ASP A 91 4.75 2.52 -11.43
C ASP A 91 5.47 1.20 -11.15
N LEU A 92 5.11 0.52 -10.08
CA LEU A 92 5.68 -0.76 -9.67
C LEU A 92 4.59 -1.83 -9.82
N ASP A 93 4.69 -2.59 -10.91
CA ASP A 93 3.84 -3.74 -11.19
C ASP A 93 4.53 -5.02 -10.71
N LEU A 94 3.92 -5.74 -9.78
CA LEU A 94 4.48 -7.01 -9.33
C LEU A 94 4.15 -8.16 -10.31
N LEU A 95 3.31 -7.97 -11.32
CA LEU A 95 2.94 -8.94 -12.36
C LEU A 95 2.52 -10.32 -11.81
N GLY A 96 1.88 -10.33 -10.64
CA GLY A 96 1.47 -11.54 -9.93
C GLY A 96 2.57 -12.19 -9.08
N HIS A 97 3.81 -11.70 -9.15
CA HIS A 97 4.92 -12.20 -8.36
C HIS A 97 4.79 -11.87 -6.87
N ARG A 98 5.60 -12.60 -6.10
CA ARG A 98 5.60 -12.56 -4.64
C ARG A 98 6.88 -11.91 -4.10
N ILE A 99 6.70 -10.99 -3.16
CA ILE A 99 7.74 -10.48 -2.29
C ILE A 99 7.58 -11.15 -0.92
N SER A 100 8.58 -11.88 -0.43
CA SER A 100 8.44 -12.65 0.80
C SER A 100 9.68 -12.67 1.69
N SER A 101 9.46 -12.78 3.00
CA SER A 101 10.54 -13.09 3.93
C SER A 101 10.09 -13.96 5.10
N THR A 102 10.91 -14.97 5.41
CA THR A 102 10.83 -15.73 6.66
C THR A 102 11.73 -15.14 7.74
N ALA A 103 12.55 -14.14 7.42
CA ALA A 103 13.23 -13.34 8.42
C ALA A 103 12.21 -12.41 9.10
N PRO A 104 12.13 -12.39 10.44
CA PRO A 104 11.16 -11.56 11.12
C PRO A 104 11.49 -10.07 10.96
N ASN A 105 10.44 -9.25 11.05
CA ASN A 105 10.51 -7.80 11.21
C ASN A 105 11.11 -7.07 9.99
N MET A 106 10.88 -7.61 8.79
CA MET A 106 11.27 -7.00 7.51
C MET A 106 10.18 -6.07 6.97
N LEU A 107 10.54 -5.22 6.02
CA LEU A 107 9.62 -4.37 5.27
C LEU A 107 9.50 -4.90 3.83
N GLY A 108 8.32 -4.87 3.23
CA GLY A 108 8.11 -5.37 1.86
C GLY A 108 8.61 -4.35 0.85
N VAL A 109 7.73 -3.42 0.47
CA VAL A 109 8.04 -2.28 -0.39
C VAL A 109 8.14 -1.03 0.48
N ARG A 110 9.26 -0.31 0.40
CA ARG A 110 9.51 0.89 1.21
C ARG A 110 10.04 2.06 0.40
N SER A 111 9.49 3.26 0.59
CA SER A 111 10.19 4.49 0.23
C SER A 111 11.10 4.95 1.38
N THR A 112 12.36 5.24 1.06
CA THR A 112 13.33 5.76 2.05
C THR A 112 13.33 7.29 2.14
N ARG A 113 12.65 7.94 1.20
CA ARG A 113 12.48 9.38 1.07
C ARG A 113 11.02 9.65 0.70
N MET A 114 10.61 10.93 0.72
CA MET A 114 9.35 11.35 0.11
C MET A 114 9.26 10.80 -1.32
N VAL A 115 8.20 10.03 -1.56
CA VAL A 115 7.79 9.63 -2.91
C VAL A 115 6.41 10.22 -3.19
N ARG A 116 6.23 10.66 -4.43
CA ARG A 116 4.96 11.15 -4.96
C ARG A 116 4.60 10.33 -6.18
N ASN A 117 3.32 10.13 -6.40
CA ASN A 117 2.76 9.37 -7.51
C ASN A 117 3.42 7.98 -7.62
N ALA A 118 3.74 7.34 -6.48
CA ALA A 118 4.12 5.94 -6.47
C ALA A 118 2.87 5.08 -6.54
N HIS A 119 2.91 4.10 -7.44
CA HIS A 119 1.85 3.14 -7.64
C HIS A 119 2.43 1.74 -7.45
N VAL A 120 1.92 0.97 -6.49
CA VAL A 120 2.37 -0.40 -6.22
C VAL A 120 1.18 -1.34 -6.40
N HIS A 121 1.28 -2.29 -7.34
CA HIS A 121 0.12 -3.09 -7.70
C HIS A 121 0.42 -4.51 -8.20
N ASN A 122 -0.65 -5.30 -8.30
CA ASN A 122 -0.72 -6.62 -8.95
C ASN A 122 0.26 -7.67 -8.40
N GLY A 123 0.16 -8.07 -7.13
CA GLY A 123 1.02 -9.14 -6.62
C GLY A 123 0.78 -9.47 -5.15
N SER A 124 1.75 -10.16 -4.54
CA SER A 124 1.64 -10.57 -3.14
C SER A 124 2.87 -10.18 -2.32
N ILE A 125 2.64 -9.83 -1.06
CA ILE A 125 3.67 -9.48 -0.09
C ILE A 125 3.44 -10.31 1.18
N GLU A 126 4.40 -11.13 1.59
CA GLU A 126 4.28 -11.97 2.80
C GLU A 126 5.48 -11.83 3.74
N LEU A 127 5.24 -11.28 4.92
CA LEU A 127 6.26 -10.96 5.91
C LEU A 127 5.86 -11.47 7.28
N VAL A 128 6.83 -11.97 8.04
CA VAL A 128 6.63 -12.45 9.40
C VAL A 128 7.24 -11.49 10.43
N GLY A 129 6.80 -11.60 11.68
CA GLY A 129 7.31 -10.80 12.81
C GLY A 129 6.46 -9.56 13.08
N GLY A 130 6.28 -9.25 14.36
CA GLY A 130 5.31 -8.27 14.85
C GLY A 130 5.57 -6.81 14.45
N THR A 131 6.75 -6.50 13.90
CA THR A 131 7.06 -5.15 13.38
C THR A 131 7.23 -5.14 11.86
N SER A 132 6.80 -6.19 11.14
CA SER A 132 6.87 -6.21 9.68
C SER A 132 5.80 -5.31 9.05
N VAL A 133 6.12 -4.71 7.90
CA VAL A 133 5.21 -3.83 7.15
C VAL A 133 5.18 -4.21 5.68
N GLY A 134 4.00 -4.46 5.12
CA GLY A 134 3.83 -4.83 3.71
C GLY A 134 4.30 -3.74 2.75
N VAL A 135 3.63 -2.58 2.78
CA VAL A 135 3.96 -1.40 1.98
C VAL A 135 4.09 -0.18 2.87
N SER A 136 5.18 0.57 2.72
CA SER A 136 5.43 1.82 3.44
C SER A 136 5.90 2.92 2.47
N LEU A 137 4.99 3.81 2.09
CA LEU A 137 5.27 4.95 1.22
C LEU A 137 5.10 6.23 2.02
N LEU A 138 6.20 6.67 2.63
CA LEU A 138 6.18 7.73 3.60
C LEU A 138 6.73 9.02 3.05
N TYR A 139 6.10 10.10 3.49
CA TYR A 139 6.66 11.44 3.45
C TYR A 139 7.74 11.55 4.53
N ALA A 140 8.94 11.07 4.23
CA ALA A 140 10.11 11.25 5.08
C ALA A 140 10.87 12.51 4.66
N GLY A 141 10.71 13.59 5.43
CA GLY A 141 11.50 14.81 5.31
C GLY A 141 10.66 16.08 5.28
N THR A 142 11.17 17.13 5.90
CA THR A 142 10.66 18.53 5.95
C THR A 142 9.46 18.88 6.83
N GLN A 143 8.65 17.94 7.34
CA GLN A 143 7.47 18.28 8.16
C GLN A 143 7.24 17.36 9.37
N GLY A 144 8.21 17.30 10.29
CA GLY A 144 7.96 16.84 11.67
C GLY A 144 8.04 15.34 11.96
N MET A 145 8.05 14.45 10.94
CA MET A 145 8.34 13.03 11.15
C MET A 145 9.83 12.84 11.49
N PRO A 146 10.18 12.37 12.71
CA PRO A 146 11.57 12.12 13.06
C PRO A 146 12.13 11.04 12.14
N SER A 147 13.26 11.32 11.47
CA SER A 147 13.91 10.35 10.57
C SER A 147 14.39 9.07 11.26
N SER A 148 14.35 9.04 12.60
CA SER A 148 14.77 7.92 13.45
C SER A 148 13.63 6.98 13.86
N LEU A 149 12.36 7.33 13.61
CA LEU A 149 11.24 6.46 14.00
C LEU A 149 10.90 5.47 12.89
N ASP A 150 10.79 4.20 13.29
CA ASP A 150 10.40 3.12 12.38
C ASP A 150 8.87 3.14 12.17
N PRO A 151 8.36 2.97 10.94
CA PRO A 151 6.92 2.89 10.66
C PRO A 151 6.20 1.76 11.39
N ALA A 152 6.91 0.83 12.02
CA ALA A 152 6.33 -0.21 12.85
C ALA A 152 6.26 0.14 14.35
N GLN A 153 6.86 1.26 14.78
CA GLN A 153 6.91 1.67 16.18
C GLN A 153 5.63 2.43 16.62
N PRO A 154 5.16 2.28 17.88
CA PRO A 154 4.02 3.02 18.40
C PRO A 154 4.24 4.53 18.47
N GLN A 155 5.46 4.99 18.81
CA GLN A 155 5.81 6.42 18.89
C GLN A 155 5.64 7.14 17.55
N TYR A 156 5.62 6.38 16.45
CA TYR A 156 5.31 6.88 15.13
C TYR A 156 3.90 7.51 15.08
N GLU A 157 2.97 7.06 15.91
CA GLU A 157 1.59 7.52 15.95
C GLU A 157 1.41 8.87 16.67
N ASP A 158 2.38 9.25 17.51
CA ASP A 158 2.35 10.45 18.35
C ASP A 158 2.92 11.70 17.65
N VAL A 159 3.36 11.57 16.39
CA VAL A 159 3.92 12.68 15.63
C VAL A 159 2.82 13.74 15.37
N PRO A 160 3.00 14.99 15.81
CA PRO A 160 2.00 16.04 15.60
C PRO A 160 1.88 16.43 14.13
N ALA A 161 0.71 16.94 13.77
CA ALA A 161 0.46 17.50 12.45
C ALA A 161 1.48 18.63 12.13
N PRO A 162 1.91 18.78 10.87
CA PRO A 162 2.69 19.94 10.49
C PRO A 162 1.87 21.22 10.68
N PRO A 163 2.50 22.34 11.09
CA PRO A 163 1.81 23.63 11.28
C PRO A 163 1.05 24.11 10.04
N SER A 164 1.46 23.68 8.85
CA SER A 164 0.81 24.02 7.58
C SER A 164 -0.54 23.34 7.37
N GLY A 165 -0.91 22.33 8.18
CA GLY A 165 -2.15 21.56 8.03
C GLY A 165 -2.21 20.66 6.79
N SER A 166 -1.10 20.53 6.05
CA SER A 166 -0.97 19.66 4.89
C SER A 166 0.36 18.91 4.99
N TRP A 167 0.33 17.63 4.65
CA TRP A 167 1.52 16.77 4.61
C TRP A 167 2.20 16.77 3.22
N GLY A 168 1.75 17.66 2.32
CA GLY A 168 2.18 17.73 0.93
C GLY A 168 1.48 16.71 0.03
N ASN A 169 1.12 17.12 -1.19
CA ASN A 169 0.45 16.22 -2.14
C ASN A 169 1.38 15.08 -2.60
N THR A 170 1.05 13.85 -2.23
CA THR A 170 1.81 12.66 -2.60
C THR A 170 1.09 11.82 -3.63
N GLY A 171 -0.23 11.62 -3.56
CA GLY A 171 -0.96 10.90 -4.61
C GLY A 171 -0.50 9.45 -4.83
N ASN A 172 -0.01 8.78 -3.78
CA ASN A 172 0.46 7.39 -3.89
C ASN A 172 -0.73 6.42 -3.92
N VAL A 173 -0.60 5.33 -4.68
CA VAL A 173 -1.64 4.32 -4.88
C VAL A 173 -1.10 2.94 -4.53
N VAL A 174 -1.84 2.20 -3.71
CA VAL A 174 -1.59 0.79 -3.39
C VAL A 174 -2.83 0.01 -3.78
N GLU A 175 -2.75 -0.84 -4.81
CA GLU A 175 -3.94 -1.52 -5.33
C GLU A 175 -3.71 -2.95 -5.83
N ARG A 176 -4.76 -3.78 -5.80
CA ARG A 176 -4.72 -5.16 -6.30
C ARG A 176 -3.56 -5.98 -5.71
N LEU A 177 -3.33 -5.82 -4.41
CA LEU A 177 -2.31 -6.57 -3.67
C LEU A 177 -2.94 -7.58 -2.70
N SER A 178 -2.24 -8.68 -2.49
CA SER A 178 -2.45 -9.59 -1.36
C SER A 178 -1.31 -9.42 -0.36
N ILE A 179 -1.58 -8.73 0.75
CA ILE A 179 -0.59 -8.42 1.78
C ILE A 179 -0.86 -9.27 3.01
N ARG A 180 0.16 -10.03 3.46
CA ARG A 180 0.22 -10.68 4.77
C ARG A 180 1.42 -10.16 5.53
N ALA A 181 1.21 -9.51 6.67
CA ALA A 181 2.30 -8.99 7.51
C ALA A 181 2.07 -9.30 8.99
N GLY A 182 3.12 -9.41 9.78
CA GLY A 182 2.98 -9.55 11.23
C GLY A 182 2.67 -8.24 11.95
N GLY A 183 3.11 -7.09 11.44
CA GLY A 183 2.86 -5.78 12.05
C GLY A 183 1.71 -5.02 11.40
N ARG A 184 2.03 -4.30 10.32
CA ARG A 184 1.08 -3.45 9.57
C ARG A 184 1.04 -3.84 8.09
N GLY A 185 -0.09 -3.61 7.44
CA GLY A 185 -0.24 -3.92 6.02
C GLY A 185 0.31 -2.78 5.17
N VAL A 186 -0.26 -1.60 5.38
CA VAL A 186 0.03 -0.40 4.57
C VAL A 186 0.25 0.81 5.47
N VAL A 187 1.32 1.55 5.21
CA VAL A 187 1.60 2.84 5.86
C VAL A 187 1.85 3.90 4.80
N LEU A 188 1.07 4.99 4.83
CA LEU A 188 1.10 6.06 3.82
C LEU A 188 1.24 7.43 4.46
N GLY A 189 2.13 8.26 3.96
CA GLY A 189 2.25 9.66 4.36
C GLY A 189 2.02 10.61 3.18
N GLY A 190 1.40 11.75 3.45
CA GLY A 190 1.11 12.79 2.46
C GLY A 190 -0.37 12.85 2.04
N ASP A 191 -0.73 13.82 1.23
CA ASP A 191 -2.12 14.05 0.84
C ASP A 191 -2.52 13.23 -0.41
N ASN A 192 -3.81 12.91 -0.51
CA ASN A 192 -4.50 12.29 -1.64
C ASN A 192 -4.02 10.87 -2.01
N ASN A 193 -3.63 10.06 -1.02
CA ASN A 193 -3.25 8.68 -1.27
C ASN A 193 -4.47 7.76 -1.43
N VAL A 194 -4.29 6.61 -2.08
CA VAL A 194 -5.34 5.62 -2.33
C VAL A 194 -4.87 4.22 -1.94
N VAL A 195 -5.70 3.49 -1.19
CA VAL A 195 -5.57 2.05 -0.95
C VAL A 195 -6.83 1.37 -1.44
N ARG A 196 -6.75 0.51 -2.46
CA ARG A 196 -7.95 -0.12 -3.00
C ARG A 196 -7.79 -1.52 -3.53
N ASP A 197 -8.93 -2.22 -3.65
CA ASP A 197 -9.05 -3.51 -4.32
C ASP A 197 -8.02 -4.55 -3.83
N SER A 198 -7.65 -4.49 -2.55
CA SER A 198 -6.59 -5.31 -1.96
C SER A 198 -7.10 -6.18 -0.82
N THR A 199 -6.41 -7.29 -0.58
CA THR A 199 -6.57 -8.10 0.64
C THR A 199 -5.39 -7.82 1.56
N ILE A 200 -5.67 -7.35 2.77
CA ILE A 200 -4.65 -6.96 3.75
C ILE A 200 -4.90 -7.73 5.04
N GLU A 201 -4.06 -8.72 5.33
CA GLU A 201 -4.12 -9.52 6.54
C GLU A 201 -2.92 -9.23 7.44
N VAL A 202 -3.17 -8.90 8.71
CA VAL A 202 -2.10 -8.60 9.66
C VAL A 202 -2.28 -9.29 11.01
N ASP A 203 -1.16 -9.68 11.63
CA ASP A 203 -1.19 -10.18 13.02
C ASP A 203 -1.33 -9.03 14.04
N GLY A 204 -0.87 -7.84 13.68
CA GLY A 204 -1.00 -6.64 14.49
C GLY A 204 -2.45 -6.10 14.52
N PRO A 205 -2.71 -5.10 15.38
CA PRO A 205 -4.02 -4.51 15.52
C PRO A 205 -4.34 -3.41 14.50
N VAL A 206 -3.32 -2.91 13.79
CA VAL A 206 -3.43 -1.82 12.82
C VAL A 206 -3.03 -2.34 11.44
N ALA A 207 -4.00 -2.46 10.53
CA ALA A 207 -3.74 -2.88 9.16
C ALA A 207 -3.29 -1.73 8.26
N ILE A 208 -3.94 -0.57 8.38
CA ILE A 208 -3.64 0.62 7.57
C ILE A 208 -3.41 1.81 8.49
N PHE A 209 -2.30 2.51 8.28
CA PHE A 209 -2.07 3.80 8.90
C PHE A 209 -1.74 4.86 7.85
N ALA A 210 -2.60 5.87 7.73
CA ALA A 210 -2.41 6.95 6.78
C ALA A 210 -2.47 8.34 7.44
N TYR A 211 -1.63 9.24 6.90
CA TYR A 211 -1.60 10.66 7.24
C TYR A 211 -2.03 11.47 6.04
N GLY A 212 -2.58 12.66 6.27
CA GLY A 212 -2.82 13.64 5.22
C GLY A 212 -4.20 13.56 4.58
N LYS A 213 -4.60 14.72 4.03
CA LYS A 213 -5.98 14.97 3.58
C LYS A 213 -6.33 14.16 2.34
N GLY A 214 -7.62 13.94 2.11
CA GLY A 214 -8.14 13.35 0.88
C GLY A 214 -7.72 11.90 0.63
N THR A 215 -7.22 11.20 1.64
CA THR A 215 -6.89 9.77 1.52
C THR A 215 -8.17 8.94 1.27
N VAL A 216 -8.11 8.01 0.33
CA VAL A 216 -9.20 7.09 -0.02
C VAL A 216 -8.80 5.66 0.30
N ILE A 217 -9.63 4.95 1.07
CA ILE A 217 -9.47 3.53 1.39
C ILE A 217 -10.75 2.82 0.96
N GLU A 218 -10.71 2.05 -0.12
CA GLU A 218 -11.92 1.49 -0.71
C GLU A 218 -11.81 0.07 -1.26
N ASN A 219 -12.91 -0.68 -1.20
CA ASN A 219 -13.02 -2.03 -1.78
C ASN A 219 -11.95 -3.02 -1.29
N ASN A 220 -11.42 -2.84 -0.08
CA ASN A 220 -10.44 -3.76 0.49
C ASN A 220 -11.11 -4.82 1.35
N THR A 221 -10.49 -6.01 1.42
CA THR A 221 -10.72 -6.97 2.50
C THR A 221 -9.59 -6.84 3.51
N ILE A 222 -9.90 -6.44 4.73
CA ILE A 222 -8.93 -6.17 5.78
C ILE A 222 -9.17 -7.17 6.92
N ILE A 223 -8.15 -7.94 7.27
CA ILE A 223 -8.20 -8.97 8.31
C ILE A 223 -7.15 -8.65 9.36
N VAL A 224 -7.56 -8.49 10.61
CA VAL A 224 -6.66 -8.30 11.75
C VAL A 224 -6.79 -9.46 12.74
N HIS A 225 -5.67 -9.89 13.32
CA HIS A 225 -5.65 -10.87 14.40
C HIS A 225 -5.32 -10.24 15.76
N GLY A 226 -4.74 -9.05 15.77
CA GLY A 226 -4.40 -8.31 16.99
C GLY A 226 -5.58 -7.50 17.53
N ARG A 227 -5.80 -7.54 18.85
CA ARG A 227 -6.93 -6.86 19.50
C ARG A 227 -6.77 -5.36 19.68
N GLY A 228 -5.52 -4.88 19.72
CA GLY A 228 -5.18 -3.50 20.06
C GLY A 228 -5.42 -3.25 21.56
N THR A 229 -4.41 -2.77 22.26
CA THR A 229 -4.49 -2.48 23.70
C THR A 229 -4.25 -1.00 24.01
N GLY A 230 -3.81 -0.22 23.02
CA GLY A 230 -3.62 1.22 23.12
C GLY A 230 -4.93 2.01 23.05
N ASN A 231 -4.93 3.17 23.70
CA ASN A 231 -6.05 4.12 23.72
C ASN A 231 -6.43 4.66 22.32
N TYR A 232 -5.61 4.42 21.31
CA TYR A 232 -5.80 4.88 19.94
C TYR A 232 -5.70 3.76 18.90
N ASP A 233 -5.73 2.50 19.33
CA ASP A 233 -5.64 1.36 18.41
C ASP A 233 -6.97 1.19 17.65
N ALA A 234 -6.84 1.03 16.34
CA ALA A 234 -7.94 0.67 15.44
C ALA A 234 -7.38 0.01 14.18
N VAL A 235 -8.21 -0.77 13.49
CA VAL A 235 -7.82 -1.49 12.27
C VAL A 235 -7.30 -0.54 11.19
N ILE A 236 -7.96 0.60 11.02
CA ILE A 236 -7.55 1.71 10.16
C ILE A 236 -7.33 2.94 11.04
N LYS A 237 -6.16 3.55 10.92
CA LYS A 237 -5.83 4.81 11.58
C LYS A 237 -5.66 5.91 10.54
N LEU A 238 -6.34 7.03 10.77
CA LEU A 238 -6.29 8.21 9.93
C LEU A 238 -5.88 9.41 10.79
N ARG A 239 -4.82 10.10 10.37
CA ARG A 239 -4.31 11.29 11.04
C ARG A 239 -4.29 12.49 10.09
N ASP A 240 -4.81 13.63 10.54
CA ASP A 240 -4.94 14.86 9.75
C ASP A 240 -5.62 14.62 8.39
N ALA A 241 -6.53 13.64 8.36
CA ALA A 241 -7.06 13.07 7.14
C ALA A 241 -8.32 13.79 6.70
N ARG A 242 -8.25 15.13 6.61
CA ARG A 242 -9.41 15.94 6.26
C ARG A 242 -10.00 15.48 4.92
N GLY A 243 -11.31 15.27 4.88
CA GLY A 243 -12.01 14.85 3.65
C GLY A 243 -11.68 13.43 3.19
N ALA A 244 -11.05 12.61 4.04
CA ALA A 244 -10.77 11.21 3.72
C ALA A 244 -12.07 10.41 3.52
N ILE A 245 -11.98 9.35 2.72
CA ILE A 245 -13.09 8.46 2.41
C ILE A 245 -12.68 7.03 2.73
N VAL A 246 -13.45 6.36 3.60
CA VAL A 246 -13.31 4.92 3.89
C VAL A 246 -14.60 4.23 3.49
N ARG A 247 -14.59 3.51 2.36
CA ARG A 247 -15.84 2.95 1.81
C ARG A 247 -15.75 1.55 1.23
N ASN A 248 -16.85 0.81 1.27
CA ASN A 248 -16.98 -0.51 0.64
C ASN A 248 -15.90 -1.51 1.09
N ASN A 249 -15.30 -1.32 2.27
CA ASN A 249 -14.33 -2.27 2.80
C ASN A 249 -15.03 -3.35 3.62
N ARG A 250 -14.51 -4.58 3.57
CA ARG A 250 -14.86 -5.64 4.51
C ARG A 250 -13.75 -5.75 5.55
N ILE A 251 -14.05 -5.47 6.80
CA ILE A 251 -13.08 -5.39 7.90
C ILE A 251 -13.41 -6.48 8.93
N ILE A 252 -12.48 -7.41 9.13
CA ILE A 252 -12.70 -8.64 9.89
C ILE A 252 -11.65 -8.71 11.00
N HIS A 253 -12.10 -8.91 12.24
CA HIS A 253 -11.22 -9.31 13.34
C HIS A 253 -11.35 -10.82 13.58
N LYS A 254 -10.23 -11.54 13.49
CA LYS A 254 -10.14 -13.00 13.71
C LYS A 254 -9.35 -13.39 14.97
N GLY A 255 -8.96 -12.40 15.77
CA GLY A 255 -8.26 -12.62 17.04
C GLY A 255 -9.16 -13.12 18.17
N PHE A 256 -8.56 -13.41 19.32
CA PHE A 256 -9.33 -13.75 20.53
C PHE A 256 -10.08 -12.51 21.06
N GLY A 257 -11.41 -12.62 21.14
CA GLY A 257 -12.30 -11.52 21.50
C GLY A 257 -12.63 -10.62 20.32
N SER A 258 -12.87 -9.34 20.60
CA SER A 258 -13.29 -8.32 19.63
C SER A 258 -12.22 -7.23 19.50
N ALA A 259 -12.00 -6.75 18.27
CA ALA A 259 -11.26 -5.50 18.08
C ALA A 259 -12.13 -4.34 18.56
N GLY A 260 -11.52 -3.40 19.29
CA GLY A 260 -12.26 -2.30 19.89
C GLY A 260 -12.82 -1.32 18.86
N THR A 261 -12.10 -1.01 17.79
CA THR A 261 -12.52 0.03 16.82
C THR A 261 -12.01 -0.28 15.41
N ALA A 262 -12.88 -0.13 14.41
CA ALA A 262 -12.50 -0.29 13.01
C ALA A 262 -11.67 0.90 12.51
N ILE A 263 -12.14 2.13 12.73
CA ILE A 263 -11.53 3.35 12.21
C ILE A 263 -11.26 4.32 13.35
N ASN A 264 -10.02 4.77 13.53
CA ASN A 264 -9.69 5.85 14.47
C ASN A 264 -9.29 7.11 13.70
N LEU A 265 -9.97 8.21 14.03
CA LEU A 265 -9.75 9.54 13.46
C LEU A 265 -9.01 10.40 14.48
N LEU A 266 -7.82 10.85 14.10
CA LEU A 266 -6.95 11.73 14.87
C LEU A 266 -6.89 13.06 14.11
N ASP A 267 -7.49 14.11 14.68
CA ASP A 267 -7.56 15.46 14.06
C ASP A 267 -8.02 15.43 12.58
N SER A 268 -8.98 14.57 12.27
CA SER A 268 -9.44 14.31 10.90
C SER A 268 -10.89 14.75 10.70
N ALA A 269 -11.08 15.90 10.07
CA ALA A 269 -12.40 16.49 9.82
C ALA A 269 -13.01 16.05 8.48
N GLU A 270 -14.34 16.13 8.35
CA GLU A 270 -15.06 15.92 7.09
C GLU A 270 -14.84 14.51 6.50
N VAL A 271 -14.55 13.51 7.35
CA VAL A 271 -14.30 12.14 6.91
C VAL A 271 -15.63 11.47 6.54
N ARG A 272 -15.63 10.70 5.46
CA ARG A 272 -16.78 9.90 5.02
C ARG A 272 -16.52 8.42 5.26
N VAL A 273 -17.41 7.77 5.97
CA VAL A 273 -17.36 6.31 6.24
C VAL A 273 -18.61 5.67 5.67
N GLU A 274 -18.47 4.91 4.59
CA GLU A 274 -19.62 4.52 3.75
C GLU A 274 -19.63 3.03 3.39
N ASN A 275 -20.74 2.34 3.64
CA ASN A 275 -20.99 0.98 3.14
C ASN A 275 -19.89 -0.05 3.48
N ASN A 276 -19.26 0.08 4.66
CA ASN A 276 -18.29 -0.91 5.12
C ASN A 276 -19.03 -2.08 5.79
N ILE A 277 -18.45 -3.27 5.76
CA ILE A 277 -18.95 -4.45 6.49
C ILE A 277 -17.92 -4.77 7.58
N LEU A 278 -18.36 -4.82 8.83
CA LEU A 278 -17.49 -5.12 9.97
C LEU A 278 -17.88 -6.46 10.60
N GLU A 279 -16.90 -7.32 10.85
CA GLU A 279 -17.05 -8.63 11.48
C GLU A 279 -16.14 -8.74 12.70
N GLY A 280 -16.71 -8.97 13.89
CA GLY A 280 -15.93 -9.11 15.13
C GLY A 280 -15.35 -7.79 15.68
N ILE A 281 -15.95 -6.64 15.35
CA ILE A 281 -15.50 -5.30 15.74
C ILE A 281 -16.62 -4.55 16.48
N GLU A 282 -16.29 -3.93 17.61
CA GLU A 282 -17.28 -3.27 18.48
C GLU A 282 -17.74 -1.91 17.96
N ASN A 283 -16.79 -1.04 17.64
CA ASN A 283 -17.04 0.35 17.26
C ASN A 283 -16.62 0.62 15.81
N VAL A 284 -17.46 1.31 15.05
CA VAL A 284 -17.13 1.71 13.67
C VAL A 284 -16.05 2.80 13.68
N VAL A 285 -16.33 3.92 14.34
CA VAL A 285 -15.45 5.10 14.33
C VAL A 285 -15.17 5.58 15.75
N ARG A 286 -13.89 5.83 16.06
CA ARG A 286 -13.45 6.64 17.20
C ARG A 286 -12.97 7.99 16.70
N ARG A 287 -13.32 9.05 17.41
CA ARG A 287 -12.94 10.44 17.11
C ARG A 287 -12.07 10.97 18.23
N VAL A 288 -10.95 11.57 17.87
CA VAL A 288 -10.02 12.22 18.79
C VAL A 288 -9.64 13.58 18.21
N GLY A 289 -9.52 14.58 19.08
CA GLY A 289 -9.17 15.94 18.70
C GLY A 289 -10.24 16.57 17.78
N ALA A 290 -9.79 17.36 16.80
CA ALA A 290 -10.66 18.09 15.87
C ALA A 290 -11.22 17.19 14.74
N SER A 291 -11.83 16.06 15.11
CA SER A 291 -12.33 15.06 14.17
C SER A 291 -13.85 15.14 13.94
N SER A 292 -14.28 14.98 12.68
CA SER A 292 -15.69 14.88 12.31
C SER A 292 -15.90 13.85 11.21
N VAL A 293 -17.04 13.15 11.27
CA VAL A 293 -17.34 12.02 10.39
C VAL A 293 -18.81 12.05 9.95
N ASN A 294 -19.04 11.71 8.69
CA ASN A 294 -20.34 11.33 8.15
C ASN A 294 -20.33 9.82 7.88
N GLU A 295 -21.01 9.06 8.74
CA GLU A 295 -21.11 7.61 8.63
C GLU A 295 -22.46 7.20 8.01
N ARG A 296 -22.44 6.37 6.97
CA ARG A 296 -23.64 5.90 6.29
C ARG A 296 -23.50 4.47 5.78
N GLY A 297 -24.50 3.62 6.04
CA GLY A 297 -24.60 2.29 5.41
C GLY A 297 -23.59 1.25 5.89
N THR A 298 -22.82 1.54 6.95
CA THR A 298 -21.93 0.55 7.55
C THR A 298 -22.74 -0.53 8.27
N GLU A 299 -22.46 -1.79 7.95
CA GLU A 299 -23.08 -2.97 8.57
C GLU A 299 -22.12 -3.62 9.57
N ARG A 300 -22.66 -4.10 10.70
CA ARG A 300 -21.93 -4.92 11.67
C ARG A 300 -22.53 -6.33 11.68
N ARG A 301 -21.67 -7.35 11.66
CA ARG A 301 -22.01 -8.77 11.60
C ARG A 301 -21.29 -9.55 12.70
#